data_AF-A0A2N3CK89-F1
#
_entry.id   AF-A0A2N3CK89-F1
#
_cell.length_a   1.000
_cell.length_b   1.000
_cell.length_c   1.000
_cell.angle_alpha   90.00
_cell.angle_beta   90.00
_cell.angle_gamma   90.00
#
_symmetry.space_group_name_H-M   'P 1'
#
loop_
_entity.id
_entity.type
_entity.pdbx_description
1 polymer ?
#
loop_
_entity_poly.entity_id
_entity_poly.type
_entity_poly.pdbx_seq_one_letter_code
_entity_poly.pdbx_strand_id
1 'polypeptide(L)'
;AFRARHGHRLRIATKYHNLVREHLRAHGVADYQLVDSQGATEGTVANLTAEAVADITSSGETLRANHLKVLAGPPILQSQAVLFGARAASTEDAAALAALRARLDCTS
;
A
#
# COMPACT_ATOMS: atom_id res chain seq x y z
N ALA A 1 6.03 -5.97 -22.16
CA ALA A 1 7.51 -6.19 -22.16
C ALA A 1 7.94 -7.35 -21.25
N PHE A 2 7.50 -7.37 -19.99
CA PHE A 2 7.81 -8.47 -19.05
C PHE A 2 7.29 -9.83 -19.55
N ARG A 3 6.00 -9.91 -19.90
CA ARG A 3 5.38 -11.15 -20.40
C ARG A 3 6.05 -11.72 -21.65
N ALA A 4 6.45 -10.86 -22.58
CA ALA A 4 7.17 -11.27 -23.78
C ALA A 4 8.52 -11.92 -23.46
N ARG A 5 9.19 -11.48 -22.37
CA ARG A 5 10.48 -12.01 -21.93
C ARG A 5 10.36 -13.26 -21.06
N HIS A 6 9.31 -13.36 -20.24
CA HIS A 6 9.19 -14.39 -19.19
C HIS A 6 8.08 -15.42 -19.44
N GLY A 7 7.22 -15.22 -20.44
CA GLY A 7 6.12 -16.13 -20.77
C GLY A 7 4.88 -16.01 -19.86
N HIS A 8 4.94 -15.20 -18.79
CA HIS A 8 3.84 -14.99 -17.83
C HIS A 8 3.73 -13.51 -17.41
N ARG A 9 2.62 -13.14 -16.77
CA ARG A 9 2.41 -11.77 -16.25
C ARG A 9 3.26 -11.56 -15.00
N LEU A 10 3.71 -10.32 -14.75
CA LEU A 10 4.42 -9.96 -13.53
C LEU A 10 3.47 -10.10 -12.32
N ARG A 11 3.75 -11.02 -11.41
CA ARG A 11 2.97 -11.25 -10.19
C ARG A 11 3.46 -10.32 -9.09
N ILE A 12 2.54 -9.52 -8.55
CA ILE A 12 2.81 -8.57 -7.48
C ILE A 12 1.96 -8.96 -6.27
N ALA A 13 2.61 -9.34 -5.17
CA ALA A 13 1.96 -9.68 -3.92
C ALA A 13 1.57 -8.40 -3.15
N THR A 14 0.30 -8.29 -2.78
CA THR A 14 -0.19 -7.13 -2.01
C THR A 14 -1.54 -7.41 -1.34
N LYS A 15 -1.79 -6.76 -0.20
CA LYS A 15 -3.14 -6.62 0.37
C LYS A 15 -3.89 -5.41 -0.19
N TYR A 16 -3.18 -4.47 -0.84
CA TYR A 16 -3.70 -3.17 -1.28
C TYR A 16 -4.07 -3.16 -2.77
N HIS A 17 -4.86 -4.15 -3.20
CA HIS A 17 -5.14 -4.41 -4.62
C HIS A 17 -5.61 -3.19 -5.41
N ASN A 18 -6.53 -2.39 -4.86
CA ASN A 18 -7.07 -1.23 -5.56
C ASN A 18 -6.01 -0.13 -5.73
N LEU A 19 -5.27 0.19 -4.67
CA LEU A 19 -4.23 1.22 -4.69
C LEU A 19 -3.11 0.86 -5.67
N VAL A 20 -2.64 -0.39 -5.64
CA VAL A 20 -1.57 -0.86 -6.54
C VAL A 20 -2.06 -0.89 -7.99
N ARG A 21 -3.31 -1.36 -8.23
CA ARG A 21 -3.91 -1.37 -9.57
C ARG A 21 -3.99 0.04 -10.16
N GLU A 22 -4.44 1.01 -9.38
CA GLU A 22 -4.55 2.41 -9.80
C GLU A 22 -3.18 3.01 -10.12
N HIS A 23 -2.19 2.80 -9.23
CA HIS A 23 -0.82 3.26 -9.45
C HIS A 23 -0.21 2.68 -10.73
N LEU A 24 -0.34 1.38 -10.95
CA LEU A 24 0.19 0.72 -12.16
C LEU A 24 -0.50 1.21 -13.43
N ARG A 25 -1.82 1.43 -13.39
CA ARG A 25 -2.58 2.02 -14.50
C ARG A 25 -2.12 3.43 -14.83
N ALA A 26 -1.93 4.28 -13.82
CA ALA A 26 -1.43 5.65 -14.00
C ALA A 26 -0.05 5.69 -14.66
N HIS A 27 0.77 4.64 -14.48
CA HIS A 27 2.10 4.49 -15.08
C HIS A 27 2.11 3.64 -16.36
N GLY A 28 0.95 3.29 -16.92
CA GLY A 28 0.85 2.53 -18.18
C GLY A 28 1.31 1.07 -18.09
N VAL A 29 1.41 0.51 -16.89
CA VAL A 29 1.80 -0.90 -16.67
C VAL A 29 0.56 -1.78 -16.78
N ALA A 30 0.48 -2.64 -17.79
CA ALA A 30 -0.67 -3.52 -18.04
C ALA A 30 -0.39 -5.03 -17.85
N ASP A 31 0.86 -5.45 -18.01
CA ASP A 31 1.27 -6.87 -18.02
C ASP A 31 1.52 -7.45 -16.61
N TYR A 32 0.60 -7.25 -15.65
CA TYR A 32 0.76 -7.70 -14.26
C TYR A 32 -0.45 -8.52 -13.76
N GLN A 33 -0.24 -9.33 -12.74
CA GLN A 33 -1.25 -10.00 -11.96
C GLN A 33 -1.04 -9.62 -10.49
N LEU A 34 -2.10 -9.22 -9.80
CA LEU A 34 -2.04 -9.05 -8.35
C LEU A 34 -2.36 -10.39 -7.71
N VAL A 35 -1.54 -10.77 -6.74
CA VAL A 35 -1.74 -11.96 -5.91
C VAL A 35 -1.89 -11.51 -4.46
N ASP A 36 -2.78 -12.20 -3.75
CA ASP A 36 -3.06 -11.86 -2.37
C ASP A 36 -1.92 -12.32 -1.46
N SER A 37 -1.47 -11.44 -0.56
CA SER A 37 -0.45 -11.80 0.43
C SER A 37 -1.10 -12.19 1.75
N GLN A 38 -1.14 -13.50 2.01
CA GLN A 38 -1.60 -14.04 3.29
C GLN A 38 -0.43 -13.99 4.28
N GLY A 39 -0.52 -13.15 5.32
CA GLY A 39 0.53 -13.02 6.36
C GLY A 39 1.57 -11.92 6.09
N ALA A 40 2.83 -12.17 6.50
CA ALA A 40 3.99 -11.32 6.22
C ALA A 40 4.28 -11.37 4.71
N THR A 41 4.07 -10.25 4.02
CA THR A 41 4.12 -10.16 2.56
C THR A 41 5.49 -10.53 1.98
N GLU A 42 6.54 -10.50 2.81
CA GLU A 42 7.90 -10.90 2.46
C GLU A 42 8.01 -12.42 2.20
N GLY A 43 7.23 -13.25 2.90
CA GLY A 43 7.21 -14.70 2.69
C GLY A 43 6.67 -15.12 1.32
N THR A 44 5.90 -14.26 0.66
CA THR A 44 5.29 -14.50 -0.65
C THR A 44 6.35 -14.51 -1.77
N VAL A 45 7.40 -13.68 -1.65
CA VAL A 45 8.56 -13.71 -2.56
C VAL A 45 9.50 -14.86 -2.24
N ALA A 46 9.75 -15.11 -0.94
CA ALA A 46 10.60 -16.22 -0.50
C ALA A 46 10.09 -17.59 -1.00
N ASN A 47 8.77 -17.75 -1.12
CA ASN A 47 8.13 -18.95 -1.66
C ASN A 47 7.95 -18.94 -3.20
N LEU A 48 8.57 -18.00 -3.92
CA LEU A 48 8.50 -17.85 -5.39
C LEU A 48 7.09 -17.68 -5.96
N THR A 49 6.15 -17.22 -5.14
CA THR A 49 4.74 -17.02 -5.54
C THR A 49 4.47 -15.67 -6.19
N ALA A 50 5.41 -14.72 -6.06
CA ALA A 50 5.38 -13.40 -6.70
C ALA A 50 6.79 -12.92 -7.07
N GLU A 51 6.89 -12.08 -8.09
CA GLU A 51 8.14 -11.44 -8.52
C GLU A 51 8.41 -10.09 -7.83
N ALA A 52 7.35 -9.46 -7.28
CA ALA A 52 7.45 -8.21 -6.55
C ALA A 52 6.42 -8.12 -5.43
N VAL A 53 6.64 -7.20 -4.50
CA VAL A 53 5.75 -6.89 -3.37
C VAL A 53 5.38 -5.42 -3.39
N ALA A 54 4.12 -5.13 -3.11
CA ALA A 54 3.67 -3.78 -2.76
C ALA A 54 3.03 -3.83 -1.37
N ASP A 55 3.77 -3.37 -0.37
CA ASP A 55 3.36 -3.39 1.04
C ASP A 55 3.71 -2.06 1.73
N ILE A 56 3.09 -1.82 2.88
CA ILE A 56 3.40 -0.67 3.73
C ILE A 56 4.73 -0.89 4.44
N THR A 57 5.57 0.15 4.45
CA THR A 57 6.83 0.12 5.20
C THR A 57 7.12 1.50 5.77
N SER A 58 7.87 1.52 6.87
CA SER A 58 8.38 2.75 7.48
C SER A 58 9.86 2.96 7.10
N SER A 59 10.78 2.21 7.72
CA SER A 59 12.22 2.30 7.45
C SER A 59 12.72 1.41 6.29
N GLY A 60 11.88 0.50 5.80
CA GLY A 60 12.27 -0.54 4.84
C GLY A 60 13.03 -1.72 5.45
N GLU A 61 13.19 -1.78 6.78
CA GLU A 61 14.05 -2.77 7.43
C GLU A 61 13.55 -4.21 7.22
N THR A 62 12.24 -4.45 7.33
CA THR A 62 11.65 -5.77 7.10
C THR A 62 11.89 -6.27 5.68
N LEU A 63 11.84 -5.38 4.69
CA LEU A 63 12.12 -5.72 3.29
C LEU A 63 13.61 -6.09 3.11
N ARG A 64 14.53 -5.31 3.70
CA ARG A 64 15.97 -5.60 3.63
C ARG A 64 16.33 -6.93 4.30
N ALA A 65 15.75 -7.21 5.45
CA ALA A 65 15.94 -8.47 6.17
C ALA A 65 15.52 -9.70 5.33
N ASN A 66 14.64 -9.51 4.34
CA ASN A 66 14.20 -10.55 3.41
C ASN A 66 14.86 -10.45 2.02
N HIS A 67 16.02 -9.78 1.93
CA HIS A 67 16.77 -9.58 0.69
C HIS A 67 15.99 -8.85 -0.42
N LEU A 68 14.97 -8.06 -0.04
CA LEU A 68 14.22 -7.23 -0.96
C LEU A 68 14.81 -5.81 -0.97
N LYS A 69 14.70 -5.17 -2.13
CA LYS A 69 15.11 -3.78 -2.34
C LYS A 69 13.89 -2.94 -2.64
N VAL A 70 13.71 -1.86 -1.87
CA VAL A 70 12.73 -0.82 -2.18
C VAL A 70 13.09 -0.19 -3.53
N LEU A 71 12.12 -0.11 -4.43
CA LEU A 71 12.31 0.51 -5.74
C LEU A 71 12.59 2.01 -5.57
N ALA A 72 13.49 2.54 -6.39
CA ALA A 72 13.76 3.98 -6.39
C ALA A 72 12.56 4.75 -6.95
N GLY A 73 12.21 5.86 -6.30
CA GLY A 73 11.09 6.71 -6.68
C GLY A 73 10.19 7.07 -5.50
N PRO A 74 9.15 7.88 -5.73
CA PRO A 74 8.14 8.15 -4.71
C PRO A 74 7.37 6.88 -4.35
N PRO A 75 6.90 6.74 -3.10
CA PRO A 75 6.03 5.64 -2.72
C PRO A 75 4.70 5.71 -3.48
N ILE A 76 3.99 4.60 -3.55
CA ILE A 76 2.63 4.55 -4.11
C ILE A 76 1.71 5.52 -3.34
N LEU A 77 1.85 5.57 -2.02
CA LEU A 77 1.11 6.43 -1.12
C LEU A 77 1.99 6.75 0.10
N GLN A 78 2.05 8.03 0.50
CA GLN A 78 2.52 8.41 1.82
C GLN A 78 1.34 8.38 2.79
N SER A 79 1.45 7.61 3.86
CA SER A 79 0.36 7.41 4.82
C SER A 79 0.72 7.97 6.19
N GLN A 80 -0.28 8.50 6.86
CA GLN A 80 -0.20 8.96 8.25
C GLN A 80 -1.53 8.67 8.95
N ALA A 81 -1.54 8.74 10.28
CA ALA A 81 -2.78 8.72 11.04
C ALA A 81 -3.62 9.95 10.68
N VAL A 82 -4.91 9.74 10.47
CA VAL A 82 -5.87 10.79 10.10
C VAL A 82 -7.14 10.64 10.91
N LEU A 83 -7.73 11.76 11.29
CA LEU A 83 -9.00 11.81 12.00
C LEU A 83 -10.15 11.99 11.00
N PHE A 84 -11.07 11.03 10.95
CA PHE A 84 -12.23 11.09 10.05
C PHE A 84 -13.52 11.42 10.81
N GLY A 85 -14.32 12.32 10.24
CA GLY A 85 -15.68 12.62 10.68
C GLY A 85 -16.70 12.16 9.64
N ALA A 86 -17.79 11.53 10.09
CA ALA A 86 -18.88 11.16 9.20
C ALA A 86 -19.61 12.42 8.69
N ARG A 87 -19.94 12.47 7.40
CA ARG A 87 -20.69 13.61 6.82
C ARG A 87 -22.11 13.75 7.37
N ALA A 88 -22.71 12.64 7.80
CA ALA A 88 -24.02 12.58 8.41
C ALA A 88 -23.95 12.49 9.95
N ALA A 89 -22.82 12.91 10.54
CA ALA A 89 -22.65 12.92 11.99
C ALA A 89 -23.72 13.81 12.66
N SER A 90 -24.17 13.40 13.84
CA SER A 90 -25.01 14.25 14.67
C SER A 90 -24.22 15.49 15.13
N THR A 91 -24.94 16.53 15.59
CA THR A 91 -24.30 17.72 16.16
C THR A 91 -23.41 17.38 17.36
N GLU A 92 -23.79 16.37 18.15
CA GLU A 92 -23.01 15.90 19.30
C GLU A 92 -21.70 15.23 18.85
N ASP A 93 -21.76 14.34 17.87
CA ASP A 93 -20.56 13.69 17.31
C ASP A 93 -19.60 14.71 16.67
N ALA A 94 -20.15 15.72 15.99
CA ALA A 94 -19.36 16.80 15.42
C ALA A 94 -18.63 17.63 16.50
N ALA A 95 -19.31 17.90 17.62
CA ALA A 95 -18.69 18.59 18.76
C ALA A 95 -17.60 17.73 19.42
N ALA A 96 -17.84 16.43 19.59
CA ALA A 96 -16.85 15.49 20.12
C ALA A 96 -15.61 15.41 19.22
N LEU A 97 -15.79 15.37 17.89
CA LEU A 97 -14.71 15.39 16.91
C LEU A 97 -13.88 16.68 17.01
N ALA A 98 -14.53 17.83 17.14
CA ALA A 98 -13.86 19.12 17.31
C ALA A 98 -13.02 19.17 18.59
N ALA A 99 -13.57 18.67 19.71
CA ALA A 99 -12.86 18.59 20.98
C ALA A 99 -11.65 17.64 20.89
N LEU A 100 -11.80 16.47 20.25
CA LEU A 100 -10.70 15.53 20.04
C LEU A 100 -9.60 16.13 19.16
N ARG A 101 -9.97 16.83 18.08
CA ARG A 101 -9.03 17.52 17.21
C ARG A 101 -8.21 18.56 17.95
N ALA A 102 -8.83 19.34 18.84
CA ALA A 102 -8.15 20.33 19.68
C ALA A 102 -7.18 19.68 20.68
N ARG A 103 -7.47 18.47 21.17
CA ARG A 103 -6.60 17.73 22.11
C ARG A 103 -5.41 17.06 21.44
N LEU A 104 -5.53 16.69 20.17
CA LEU A 104 -4.49 16.00 19.42
C LEU A 104 -3.55 16.96 18.67
N ASP A 105 -3.70 18.28 18.86
CA ASP A 105 -2.98 19.34 18.13
C ASP A 105 -2.96 19.12 16.61
N CYS A 106 -4.01 18.49 16.08
CA CYS A 106 -4.11 18.16 14.66
C CYS A 106 -4.52 19.42 13.88
N THR A 107 -3.53 20.13 13.31
CA THR A 107 -3.77 21.16 12.30
C THR A 107 -4.20 20.50 10.99
N SER A 108 -5.36 20.91 10.46
CA SER A 108 -5.93 20.43 9.18
C SER A 108 -5.08 20.78 7.98
#